data_AF-A0A371IUP0-F1
#
_entry.id   AF-A0A371IUP0-F1
#
_cell.length_a   1.000
_cell.length_b   1.000
_cell.length_c   1.000
_cell.angle_alpha   90.00
_cell.angle_beta   90.00
_cell.angle_gamma   90.00
#
_symmetry.space_group_name_H-M   'P 1'
#
loop_
_entity.id
_entity.type
_entity.pdbx_description
1 polymer ?
#
loop_
_entity_poly.entity_id
_entity_poly.type
_entity_poly.pdbx_seq_one_letter_code
_entity_poly.pdbx_strand_id
1 'polypeptide(L)'
;MEGNMYCKNCKRELKENDQTCANCGVKVGEGNKFCQICSEEIKENAIFCASCGKPVDVNYTEKIDLSKDNYSRNEKKIYCRNCANEMTQDAAVCIKCGFKKGNGNNYCSSCGGKTNENADVCINCGAGLNNKKIYSLNGSGSKSKLIAVLLCIFLGTLGIHRFYVGDNTKGFVILALTLGGVLTCGITAIISCIWVIVDLILIILDEITDENGFPLEW
;
A
#
# COMPACT_ATOMS: atom_id res chain seq x y z
N MET A 1 -20.82 37.65 40.46
CA MET A 1 -21.78 37.35 39.40
C MET A 1 -22.23 35.92 39.67
N GLU A 2 -23.35 35.76 40.37
CA GLU A 2 -23.92 34.44 40.69
C GLU A 2 -24.52 33.87 39.39
N GLY A 3 -24.06 32.69 38.98
CA GLY A 3 -24.55 32.01 37.79
C GLY A 3 -25.62 31.01 38.18
N ASN A 4 -26.87 31.25 37.77
CA ASN A 4 -27.97 30.33 38.04
C ASN A 4 -27.76 29.02 37.26
N MET A 5 -27.93 27.88 37.94
CA MET A 5 -27.82 26.54 37.36
C MET A 5 -29.20 25.95 37.06
N TYR A 6 -29.32 25.17 35.97
CA TYR A 6 -30.60 24.60 35.53
C TYR A 6 -30.52 23.07 35.38
N CYS A 7 -31.61 22.38 35.67
CA CYS A 7 -31.73 20.94 35.54
C CYS A 7 -31.66 20.50 34.07
N LYS A 8 -30.72 19.59 33.75
CA LYS A 8 -30.54 19.07 32.38
C LYS A 8 -31.74 18.31 31.82
N ASN A 9 -32.57 17.73 32.68
CA ASN A 9 -33.76 16.97 32.29
C ASN A 9 -35.02 17.85 32.07
N CYS A 10 -35.37 18.75 33.01
CA CYS A 10 -36.60 19.54 32.94
C CYS A 10 -36.41 21.06 32.83
N LYS A 11 -35.16 21.54 32.73
CA LYS A 11 -34.76 22.95 32.58
C LYS A 11 -35.23 23.92 33.68
N ARG A 12 -35.65 23.41 34.84
CA ARG A 12 -35.96 24.23 36.02
C ARG A 12 -34.66 24.70 36.67
N GLU A 13 -34.67 25.91 37.20
CA GLU A 13 -33.60 26.44 38.05
C GLU A 13 -33.37 25.54 39.27
N LEU A 14 -32.10 25.30 39.57
CA LEU A 14 -31.61 24.50 40.69
C LEU A 14 -30.97 25.45 41.71
N LYS A 15 -31.10 25.12 42.99
CA LYS A 15 -30.39 25.82 44.07
C LYS A 15 -28.97 25.27 44.19
N GLU A 16 -28.04 26.08 44.71
CA GLU A 16 -26.61 25.72 44.80
C GLU A 16 -26.32 24.40 45.53
N ASN A 17 -27.22 23.93 46.40
CA ASN A 17 -27.06 22.70 47.19
C ASN A 17 -28.02 21.56 46.79
N ASP A 18 -28.75 21.68 45.68
CA ASP A 18 -29.66 20.61 45.25
C ASP A 18 -28.86 19.41 44.75
N GLN A 19 -28.99 18.24 45.39
CA GLN A 19 -28.41 16.98 44.90
C GLN A 19 -29.33 16.26 43.91
N THR A 20 -30.61 16.60 43.89
CA THR A 20 -31.62 15.98 43.02
C THR A 20 -32.65 17.05 42.64
N CYS A 21 -33.05 17.08 41.37
CA CYS A 21 -34.04 18.03 40.90
C CYS A 21 -35.40 17.75 41.54
N ALA A 22 -35.90 18.71 42.32
CA ALA A 22 -37.21 18.62 42.96
C ALA A 22 -38.40 18.49 41.99
N ASN A 23 -38.20 18.78 40.69
CA ASN A 23 -39.25 18.58 39.68
C ASN A 23 -39.33 17.14 39.17
N CYS A 24 -38.18 16.61 38.77
CA CYS A 24 -38.13 15.43 37.91
C CYS A 24 -37.42 14.25 38.57
N GLY A 25 -36.91 14.42 39.79
CA GLY A 25 -36.27 13.38 40.59
C GLY A 25 -34.89 12.96 40.10
N VAL A 26 -34.34 13.62 39.08
CA VAL A 26 -33.02 13.29 38.52
C VAL A 26 -31.92 13.97 39.32
N LYS A 27 -30.86 13.24 39.67
CA LYS A 27 -29.70 13.78 40.39
C LYS A 27 -29.07 14.94 39.63
N VAL A 28 -28.67 15.98 40.34
CA VAL A 28 -28.01 17.14 39.74
C VAL A 28 -26.64 16.67 39.22
N GLY A 29 -26.53 16.54 37.89
CA GLY A 29 -25.34 16.05 37.21
C GLY A 29 -25.56 14.85 36.28
N GLU A 30 -26.62 14.07 36.45
CA GLU A 30 -26.87 12.83 35.68
C GLU A 30 -28.04 12.96 34.68
N GLY A 31 -27.87 12.43 33.46
CA GLY A 31 -28.94 11.94 32.57
C GLY A 31 -29.94 12.92 31.91
N ASN A 32 -30.18 12.70 30.62
CA ASN A 32 -31.36 13.15 29.87
C ASN A 32 -32.29 11.93 29.66
N LYS A 33 -33.57 12.02 30.08
CA LYS A 33 -34.55 10.94 29.81
C LYS A 33 -34.79 10.70 28.32
N PHE A 34 -34.53 11.71 27.50
CA PHE A 34 -34.77 11.70 26.05
C PHE A 34 -33.50 12.05 25.28
N CYS A 35 -33.27 11.37 24.17
CA CYS A 35 -32.14 11.64 23.29
C CYS A 35 -32.20 13.08 22.76
N GLN A 36 -31.13 13.86 22.94
CA GLN A 36 -31.10 15.26 22.49
C GLN A 36 -31.14 15.43 20.96
N ILE A 37 -31.05 14.35 20.20
CA ILE A 37 -30.88 14.38 18.74
C ILE A 37 -32.08 13.78 18.02
N CYS A 38 -32.60 12.66 18.51
CA CYS A 38 -33.77 12.00 17.91
C CYS A 38 -35.01 12.00 18.82
N SER A 39 -34.92 12.53 20.04
CA SER A 39 -36.01 12.63 21.01
C SER A 39 -36.61 11.31 21.51
N GLU A 40 -36.02 10.17 21.15
CA GLU A 40 -36.42 8.86 21.68
C GLU A 40 -36.14 8.76 23.19
N GLU A 41 -36.99 8.03 23.91
CA GLU A 41 -36.77 7.73 25.32
C GLU A 41 -35.52 6.84 25.50
N ILE A 42 -34.70 7.19 26.48
CA ILE A 42 -33.46 6.49 26.77
C ILE A 42 -33.65 5.59 27.99
N LYS A 43 -33.33 4.30 27.83
CA LYS A 43 -33.35 3.33 28.94
C LYS A 43 -32.31 3.71 30.00
N GLU A 44 -32.60 3.39 31.26
CA GLU A 44 -31.70 3.67 32.40
C GLU A 44 -30.28 3.14 32.11
N ASN A 45 -29.27 3.99 32.33
CA ASN A 45 -27.85 3.70 32.11
C ASN A 45 -27.44 3.39 30.65
N ALA A 46 -28.28 3.70 29.66
CA ALA A 46 -27.90 3.51 28.26
C ALA A 46 -26.76 4.47 27.87
N ILE A 47 -25.66 3.90 27.36
CA ILE A 47 -24.48 4.65 26.90
C ILE A 47 -24.74 5.25 25.51
N PHE A 48 -25.52 4.54 24.68
CA PHE A 48 -25.89 4.95 23.32
C PHE A 48 -27.41 4.92 23.15
N CYS A 49 -27.92 5.84 22.34
CA CYS A 49 -29.32 5.85 21.94
C CYS A 49 -29.61 4.67 21.00
N ALA A 50 -30.60 3.84 21.35
CA ALA A 50 -30.99 2.68 20.56
C ALA A 50 -31.63 3.04 19.20
N SER A 51 -32.16 4.26 19.07
CA SER A 51 -32.84 4.73 17.85
C SER A 51 -31.88 5.38 16.85
N CYS A 52 -30.97 6.25 17.30
CA CYS A 52 -30.05 6.99 16.41
C CYS A 52 -28.56 6.64 16.54
N GLY A 53 -28.20 5.76 17.49
CA GLY A 53 -26.82 5.30 17.70
C GLY A 53 -25.87 6.30 18.35
N LYS A 54 -26.32 7.52 18.69
CA LYS A 54 -25.46 8.56 19.27
C LYS A 54 -25.31 8.41 20.79
N PRO A 55 -24.19 8.84 21.39
CA PRO A 55 -23.97 8.73 22.82
C PRO A 55 -24.99 9.58 23.60
N VAL A 56 -25.42 9.07 24.75
CA VAL A 56 -26.42 9.70 25.64
C VAL A 56 -25.77 10.75 26.54
N ASP A 57 -24.61 10.43 27.11
CA ASP A 57 -23.82 11.34 27.95
C ASP A 57 -22.62 11.89 27.17
N VAL A 58 -22.59 13.22 27.00
CA VAL A 58 -21.47 13.95 26.38
C VAL A 58 -20.20 13.99 27.26
N ASN A 59 -20.28 13.58 28.54
CA ASN A 59 -19.14 13.48 29.44
C ASN A 59 -18.53 12.07 29.48
N TYR A 60 -19.15 11.09 28.79
CA TYR A 60 -18.57 9.76 28.59
C TYR A 60 -17.26 9.84 27.78
N THR A 61 -17.16 10.81 26.86
CA THR A 61 -15.95 11.02 26.05
C THR A 61 -14.74 11.48 26.87
N GLU A 62 -14.92 12.25 27.95
CA GLU A 62 -13.78 12.69 28.78
C GLU A 62 -13.18 11.56 29.63
N LYS A 63 -13.98 10.59 30.09
CA LYS A 63 -13.46 9.42 30.82
C LYS A 63 -12.76 8.41 29.92
N ILE A 64 -13.07 8.40 28.63
CA ILE A 64 -12.32 7.62 27.63
C ILE A 64 -10.91 8.21 27.42
N ASP A 65 -10.68 9.48 27.71
CA ASP A 65 -9.37 10.11 27.51
C ASP A 65 -8.39 9.89 28.66
N LEU A 66 -8.88 9.57 29.88
CA LEU A 66 -8.04 9.39 31.08
C LEU A 66 -7.58 7.94 31.34
N SER A 67 -8.06 6.96 30.57
CA SER A 67 -7.50 5.60 30.54
C SER A 67 -6.67 5.33 29.28
N LYS A 68 -6.30 6.38 28.53
CA LYS A 68 -5.46 6.29 27.32
C LYS A 68 -3.96 6.33 27.60
N ASP A 69 -3.56 6.23 28.86
CA ASP A 69 -2.17 5.97 29.23
C ASP A 69 -1.87 4.49 28.94
N ASN A 70 -1.45 4.23 27.69
CA ASN A 70 -1.03 2.97 27.03
C ASN A 70 -1.84 2.53 25.78
N TYR A 71 -2.62 3.42 25.14
CA TYR A 71 -3.03 3.27 23.73
C TYR A 71 -2.73 4.54 22.93
N SER A 72 -1.55 5.12 23.16
CA SER A 72 -0.91 5.99 22.16
C SER A 72 -0.39 5.10 21.03
N ARG A 73 -1.30 4.51 20.25
CA ARG A 73 -0.92 4.21 18.87
C ARG A 73 -0.96 5.55 18.17
N ASN A 74 0.22 6.16 18.09
CA ASN A 74 0.65 7.05 17.02
C ASN A 74 0.00 6.61 15.70
N GLU A 75 -1.23 7.06 15.42
CA GLU A 75 -1.88 6.87 14.12
C GLU A 75 -1.10 7.77 13.17
N LYS A 76 -0.01 7.22 12.64
CA LYS A 76 0.86 7.89 11.70
C LYS A 76 0.04 8.09 10.44
N LYS A 77 -0.60 9.25 10.33
CA LYS A 77 -1.38 9.66 9.16
C LYS A 77 -0.54 9.46 7.91
N ILE A 78 -1.08 8.77 6.92
CA ILE A 78 -0.42 8.55 5.63
C ILE A 78 -1.22 9.24 4.54
N TYR A 79 -0.56 9.54 3.42
CA TYR A 79 -1.16 10.27 2.31
C TYR A 79 -1.19 9.39 1.06
N CYS A 80 -2.24 9.55 0.25
CA CYS A 80 -2.36 8.85 -1.02
C CYS A 80 -1.29 9.32 -2.01
N ARG A 81 -0.49 8.40 -2.55
CA ARG A 81 0.57 8.71 -3.53
C ARG A 81 0.05 9.12 -4.92
N ASN A 82 -1.26 9.01 -5.15
CA ASN A 82 -1.92 9.43 -6.39
C ASN A 82 -2.65 10.79 -6.30
N CYS A 83 -3.28 11.12 -5.17
CA CYS A 83 -4.12 12.33 -5.05
C CYS A 83 -3.87 13.17 -3.80
N ALA A 84 -2.84 12.85 -3.01
CA ALA A 84 -2.45 13.54 -1.78
C ALA A 84 -3.47 13.55 -0.62
N ASN A 85 -4.62 12.89 -0.74
CA ASN A 85 -5.60 12.85 0.36
C ASN A 85 -5.10 12.01 1.54
N GLU A 86 -5.42 12.46 2.75
CA GLU A 86 -5.15 11.75 4.00
C GLU A 86 -5.85 10.39 4.04
N MET A 87 -5.16 9.41 4.63
CA MET A 87 -5.57 8.02 4.77
C MET A 87 -5.09 7.48 6.12
N THR A 88 -5.83 6.51 6.64
CA THR A 88 -5.41 5.74 7.82
C THR A 88 -4.33 4.74 7.45
N GLN A 89 -3.50 4.33 8.41
CA GLN A 89 -2.46 3.34 8.15
C GLN A 89 -3.04 1.99 7.70
N ASP A 90 -4.24 1.64 8.16
CA ASP A 90 -4.88 0.36 7.85
C ASP A 90 -5.69 0.41 6.54
N ALA A 91 -5.77 1.56 5.87
CA ALA A 91 -6.48 1.70 4.62
C ALA A 91 -5.81 0.90 3.48
N ALA A 92 -6.53 -0.05 2.89
CA ALA A 92 -6.08 -0.80 1.73
C ALA A 92 -6.16 0.03 0.42
N VAL A 93 -7.15 0.92 0.32
CA VAL A 93 -7.46 1.72 -0.86
C VAL A 93 -7.80 3.14 -0.44
N CYS A 94 -7.41 4.13 -1.24
CA CYS A 94 -7.79 5.51 -1.06
C CYS A 94 -9.27 5.70 -1.38
N ILE A 95 -10.08 6.09 -0.40
CA ILE A 95 -11.51 6.36 -0.59
C ILE A 95 -11.81 7.61 -1.43
N LYS A 96 -10.81 8.48 -1.65
CA LYS A 96 -10.96 9.72 -2.42
C LYS A 96 -10.66 9.56 -3.91
N CYS A 97 -9.78 8.65 -4.31
CA CYS A 97 -9.43 8.44 -5.72
C CYS A 97 -9.46 6.98 -6.19
N GLY A 98 -9.72 6.02 -5.30
CA GLY A 98 -9.83 4.59 -5.66
C GLY A 98 -8.50 3.85 -5.84
N PHE A 99 -7.34 4.51 -5.71
CA PHE A 99 -6.04 3.83 -5.87
C PHE A 99 -5.64 3.05 -4.62
N LYS A 100 -5.03 1.88 -4.81
CA LYS A 100 -4.46 1.07 -3.73
C LYS A 100 -3.39 1.85 -2.97
N LYS A 101 -3.30 1.62 -1.65
CA LYS A 101 -2.28 2.22 -0.79
C LYS A 101 -0.87 1.94 -1.36
N GLY A 102 -0.07 2.99 -1.48
CA GLY A 102 1.31 2.91 -1.97
C GLY A 102 1.48 2.95 -3.50
N ASN A 103 0.39 2.91 -4.29
CA ASN A 103 0.47 2.97 -5.75
C ASN A 103 0.61 4.42 -6.27
N GLY A 104 1.42 4.59 -7.31
CA GLY A 104 1.78 5.89 -7.89
C GLY A 104 2.99 6.55 -7.22
N ASN A 105 3.50 7.61 -7.84
CA ASN A 105 4.69 8.34 -7.40
C ASN A 105 4.55 9.86 -7.53
N ASN A 106 3.33 10.38 -7.58
CA ASN A 106 3.03 11.80 -7.71
C ASN A 106 3.12 12.55 -6.38
N TYR A 107 2.86 11.85 -5.27
CA TYR A 107 2.86 12.42 -3.93
C TYR A 107 3.55 11.52 -2.89
N CYS A 108 4.08 12.16 -1.85
CA CYS A 108 4.73 11.48 -0.72
C CYS A 108 3.70 10.84 0.20
N SER A 109 3.90 9.58 0.59
CA SER A 109 3.01 8.87 1.51
C SER A 109 3.10 9.35 2.96
N SER A 110 4.14 10.11 3.32
CA SER A 110 4.34 10.62 4.69
C SER A 110 3.82 12.03 4.90
N CYS A 111 3.88 12.91 3.88
CA CYS A 111 3.48 14.32 4.03
C CYS A 111 2.51 14.84 2.97
N GLY A 112 2.18 14.06 1.94
CA GLY A 112 1.28 14.49 0.85
C GLY A 112 1.90 15.49 -0.13
N GLY A 113 3.15 15.91 0.05
CA GLY A 113 3.84 16.81 -0.88
C GLY A 113 4.10 16.16 -2.23
N LYS A 114 4.09 16.96 -3.31
CA LYS A 114 4.41 16.49 -4.68
C LYS A 114 5.81 15.87 -4.73
N THR A 115 5.94 14.80 -5.49
CA THR A 115 7.20 14.05 -5.67
C THR A 115 7.58 14.00 -7.13
N ASN A 116 8.89 13.99 -7.41
CA ASN A 116 9.41 13.84 -8.76
C ASN A 116 9.55 12.35 -9.12
N GLU A 117 9.44 12.04 -10.40
CA GLU A 117 9.44 10.67 -10.96
C GLU A 117 10.68 9.83 -10.63
N ASN A 118 11.81 10.45 -10.30
CA ASN A 118 13.08 9.80 -9.97
C ASN A 118 13.61 10.20 -8.57
N ALA A 119 12.75 10.72 -7.68
CA ALA A 119 13.19 11.09 -6.34
C ALA A 119 13.24 9.89 -5.38
N ASP A 120 14.40 9.65 -4.77
CA ASP A 120 14.60 8.63 -3.72
C ASP A 120 14.14 9.14 -2.34
N VAL A 121 14.14 10.45 -2.13
CA VAL A 121 13.76 11.10 -0.87
C VAL A 121 12.83 12.27 -1.15
N CYS A 122 11.82 12.44 -0.31
CA CYS A 122 10.91 13.56 -0.40
C CYS A 122 11.60 14.85 0.03
N ILE A 123 11.75 15.81 -0.88
CA ILE A 123 12.34 17.12 -0.58
C ILE A 123 11.51 17.97 0.40
N ASN A 124 10.23 17.63 0.62
CA ASN A 124 9.35 18.37 1.53
C ASN A 124 9.41 17.88 2.99
N CYS A 125 9.76 16.61 3.24
CA CYS A 125 9.72 16.04 4.59
C CYS A 125 10.85 15.06 4.94
N GLY A 126 11.75 14.76 4.00
CA GLY A 126 12.87 13.84 4.22
C GLY A 126 12.48 12.36 4.27
N ALA A 127 11.20 11.99 4.10
CA ALA A 127 10.82 10.59 4.04
C ALA A 127 11.40 9.92 2.78
N GLY A 128 11.98 8.74 2.95
CA GLY A 128 12.38 7.88 1.83
C GLY A 128 11.15 7.56 0.98
N LEU A 129 11.24 7.88 -0.31
CA LEU A 129 10.24 7.50 -1.28
C LEU A 129 10.61 6.12 -1.77
N ASN A 130 9.81 5.12 -1.42
CA ASN A 130 9.84 3.84 -2.11
C ASN A 130 9.18 4.03 -3.49
N ASN A 131 9.80 4.88 -4.30
CA ASN A 131 9.65 4.90 -5.72
C ASN A 131 10.46 3.72 -6.26
N LYS A 132 10.11 2.51 -5.78
CA LYS A 132 10.50 1.28 -6.43
C LYS A 132 9.98 1.50 -7.84
N LYS A 133 10.86 1.80 -8.80
CA LYS A 133 10.57 1.49 -10.20
C LYS A 133 10.07 0.07 -10.12
N ILE A 134 8.77 -0.06 -10.26
CA ILE A 134 8.13 -1.34 -10.42
C ILE A 134 8.72 -1.79 -11.77
N TYR A 135 9.91 -2.41 -11.75
CA TYR A 135 10.14 -3.56 -12.60
C TYR A 135 8.89 -4.39 -12.35
N SER A 136 8.04 -4.40 -13.36
CA SER A 136 6.71 -4.90 -13.22
C SER A 136 6.81 -6.36 -12.79
N LEU A 137 6.52 -6.60 -11.51
CA LEU A 137 5.99 -7.85 -11.03
C LEU A 137 4.53 -8.00 -11.51
N ASN A 138 4.23 -7.55 -12.73
CA ASN A 138 3.32 -8.30 -13.57
C ASN A 138 3.99 -9.65 -13.74
N GLY A 139 3.34 -10.71 -13.24
CA GLY A 139 3.75 -12.08 -13.46
C GLY A 139 3.70 -12.46 -14.94
N SER A 140 4.62 -11.91 -15.70
CA SER A 140 4.98 -12.31 -17.06
C SER A 140 6.50 -12.38 -17.13
N GLY A 141 7.05 -13.28 -16.32
CA GLY A 141 8.26 -14.03 -16.62
C GLY A 141 9.59 -13.30 -16.49
N SER A 142 10.04 -13.01 -15.25
CA SER A 142 11.48 -12.97 -14.98
C SER A 142 12.11 -14.24 -15.55
N LYS A 143 12.87 -14.12 -16.64
CA LYS A 143 13.53 -15.26 -17.26
C LYS A 143 14.69 -15.67 -16.38
N SER A 144 14.65 -16.91 -15.88
CA SER A 144 15.71 -17.44 -15.03
C SER A 144 17.02 -17.58 -15.81
N LYS A 145 18.07 -16.97 -15.29
CA LYS A 145 19.46 -17.06 -15.76
C LYS A 145 19.96 -18.48 -15.73
N LEU A 146 19.60 -19.24 -14.70
CA LEU A 146 19.92 -20.67 -14.59
C LEU A 146 19.38 -21.46 -15.80
N ILE A 147 18.15 -21.20 -16.21
CA ILE A 147 17.53 -21.85 -17.38
C ILE A 147 18.25 -21.41 -18.66
N ALA A 148 18.60 -20.13 -18.79
CA ALA A 148 19.37 -19.65 -19.95
C ALA A 148 20.75 -20.33 -20.06
N VAL A 149 21.47 -20.48 -18.94
CA VAL A 149 22.76 -21.19 -18.87
C VAL A 149 22.59 -22.68 -19.20
N LEU A 150 21.57 -23.33 -18.65
CA LEU A 150 21.28 -24.73 -18.90
C LEU A 150 20.95 -24.97 -20.38
N LEU A 151 20.10 -24.13 -20.98
CA LEU A 151 19.78 -24.18 -22.40
C LEU A 151 21.02 -23.91 -23.27
N CYS A 152 21.91 -23.01 -22.85
CA CYS A 152 23.15 -22.72 -23.57
C CYS A 152 24.11 -23.91 -23.56
N ILE A 153 24.23 -24.64 -22.44
CA ILE A 153 25.12 -25.81 -22.35
C ILE A 153 24.55 -27.01 -23.13
N PHE A 154 23.26 -27.31 -22.96
CA PHE A 154 22.66 -28.51 -23.54
C PHE A 154 22.15 -28.32 -24.98
N LEU A 155 21.64 -27.14 -25.32
CA LEU A 155 21.02 -26.81 -26.61
C LEU A 155 21.67 -25.57 -27.27
N GLY A 156 22.89 -25.19 -26.87
CA GLY A 156 23.57 -24.00 -27.38
C GLY A 156 23.88 -24.05 -28.87
N THR A 157 24.28 -25.22 -29.38
CA THR A 157 24.52 -25.41 -30.83
C THR A 157 23.23 -25.33 -31.66
N LEU A 158 22.05 -25.45 -31.03
CA LEU A 158 20.76 -25.25 -31.68
C LEU A 158 20.29 -23.78 -31.62
N GLY A 159 20.91 -22.94 -30.77
CA GLY A 159 20.57 -21.51 -30.62
C GLY A 159 19.32 -21.24 -29.76
N ILE A 160 18.82 -22.25 -29.04
CA ILE A 160 17.53 -22.15 -28.31
C ILE A 160 17.61 -21.20 -27.10
N HIS A 161 18.80 -21.02 -26.51
CA HIS A 161 19.02 -20.06 -25.43
C HIS A 161 18.73 -18.61 -25.86
N ARG A 162 18.93 -18.25 -27.13
CA ARG A 162 18.60 -16.90 -27.65
C ARG A 162 17.11 -16.68 -27.78
N PHE A 163 16.36 -17.70 -28.21
CA PHE A 163 14.90 -17.67 -28.23
C PHE A 163 14.30 -17.58 -26.82
N TYR A 164 14.93 -18.21 -25.82
CA TYR A 164 14.50 -18.13 -24.43
C TYR A 164 14.61 -16.71 -23.86
N VAL A 165 15.69 -16.01 -24.18
CA VAL A 165 15.92 -14.61 -23.80
C VAL A 165 15.03 -13.64 -24.58
N GLY A 166 14.53 -14.03 -25.76
CA GLY A 166 13.67 -13.21 -26.62
C GLY A 166 14.40 -12.56 -27.80
N ASP A 167 15.68 -12.87 -28.00
CA ASP A 167 16.46 -12.41 -29.15
C ASP A 167 16.29 -13.38 -30.34
N ASN A 168 15.12 -13.33 -30.96
CA ASN A 168 14.72 -14.23 -32.05
C ASN A 168 15.62 -14.09 -33.29
N THR A 169 16.17 -12.89 -33.53
CA THR A 169 17.04 -12.62 -34.69
C THR A 169 18.32 -13.43 -34.61
N LYS A 170 19.02 -13.38 -33.46
CA LYS A 170 20.25 -14.17 -33.27
C LYS A 170 19.96 -15.66 -33.18
N GLY A 171 18.83 -16.04 -32.56
CA GLY A 171 18.37 -17.43 -32.54
C GLY A 171 18.18 -18.02 -33.94
N PHE A 172 17.53 -17.29 -34.85
CA PHE A 172 17.33 -17.73 -36.24
C PHE A 172 18.65 -17.87 -37.01
N VAL A 173 19.59 -16.96 -36.79
CA VAL A 173 20.92 -17.00 -37.43
C VAL A 173 21.68 -18.26 -37.02
N ILE A 174 21.69 -18.59 -35.73
CA ILE A 174 22.34 -19.81 -35.22
C ILE A 174 21.64 -21.05 -35.77
N LEU A 175 20.31 -21.09 -35.77
CA LEU A 175 19.54 -22.21 -36.31
C LEU A 175 19.83 -22.46 -37.80
N ALA A 176 19.92 -21.39 -38.61
CA ALA A 176 20.27 -21.48 -40.02
C ALA A 176 21.72 -21.98 -40.23
N LEU A 177 22.66 -21.52 -39.40
CA LEU A 177 24.06 -21.98 -39.41
C LEU A 177 24.19 -23.45 -39.06
N THR A 178 23.39 -23.94 -38.11
CA THR A 178 23.38 -25.34 -37.70
C THR A 178 22.80 -26.23 -38.80
N LEU A 179 21.71 -25.82 -39.46
CA LEU A 179 21.15 -26.54 -40.61
C LEU A 179 22.11 -26.53 -41.82
N GLY A 180 22.74 -25.40 -42.11
CA GLY A 180 23.77 -25.29 -43.16
C GLY A 180 25.02 -26.12 -42.85
N GLY A 181 25.37 -26.27 -41.58
CA GLY A 181 26.48 -27.10 -41.11
C GLY A 181 26.27 -28.58 -41.36
N VAL A 182 25.05 -29.07 -41.12
CA VAL A 182 24.70 -30.47 -41.41
C VAL A 182 24.82 -30.77 -42.91
N LEU A 183 24.44 -29.83 -43.77
CA LEU A 183 24.55 -29.96 -45.23
C LEU A 183 26.01 -29.90 -45.75
N THR A 184 26.89 -29.17 -45.04
CA THR A 184 28.28 -28.93 -45.45
C THR A 184 29.30 -29.82 -44.75
N CYS A 185 28.88 -30.97 -44.22
CA CYS A 185 29.73 -31.90 -43.47
C CYS A 185 30.42 -31.29 -42.23
N GLY A 186 29.72 -30.41 -41.51
CA GLY A 186 30.12 -29.97 -40.16
C GLY A 186 31.21 -28.89 -40.11
N ILE A 187 31.59 -28.30 -41.24
CA ILE A 187 32.63 -27.25 -41.28
C ILE A 187 32.22 -26.02 -40.43
N THR A 188 30.93 -25.68 -40.41
CA THR A 188 30.40 -24.56 -39.61
C THR A 188 30.23 -24.88 -38.11
N ALA A 189 30.45 -26.13 -37.70
CA ALA A 189 30.32 -26.53 -36.30
C ALA A 189 31.39 -25.87 -35.41
N ILE A 190 32.61 -25.70 -35.92
CA ILE A 190 33.72 -25.07 -35.19
C ILE A 190 33.39 -23.60 -34.85
N ILE A 191 32.84 -22.86 -35.82
CA ILE A 191 32.42 -21.46 -35.64
C ILE A 191 31.29 -21.37 -34.61
N SER A 192 30.33 -22.30 -34.68
CA SER A 192 29.19 -22.34 -33.76
C SER A 192 29.63 -22.66 -32.32
N CYS A 193 30.62 -23.54 -32.12
CA CYS A 193 31.18 -23.83 -30.80
C CYS A 193 31.81 -22.60 -30.15
N ILE A 194 32.57 -21.81 -30.91
CA ILE A 194 33.19 -20.57 -30.40
C ILE A 194 32.09 -19.56 -30.00
N TRP A 195 31.05 -19.42 -30.83
CA TRP A 195 29.94 -18.52 -30.54
C TRP A 195 29.22 -18.89 -29.24
N VAL A 196 28.89 -20.17 -29.02
CA VAL A 196 28.20 -20.64 -27.81
C VAL A 196 29.01 -20.32 -26.55
N ILE A 197 30.34 -20.44 -26.59
CA ILE A 197 31.20 -20.10 -25.45
C ILE A 197 31.14 -18.60 -25.14
N VAL A 198 31.16 -17.74 -26.17
CA VAL A 198 31.01 -16.28 -26.00
C VAL A 198 29.65 -15.94 -25.40
N ASP A 199 28.57 -16.53 -25.92
CA ASP A 199 27.21 -16.33 -25.40
C ASP A 199 27.09 -16.80 -23.94
N LEU A 200 27.70 -17.92 -23.56
CA LEU A 200 27.72 -18.40 -22.17
C LEU A 200 28.38 -17.38 -21.22
N ILE A 201 29.51 -16.81 -21.63
CA ILE A 201 30.21 -15.78 -20.85
C ILE A 201 29.33 -14.52 -20.71
N LEU A 202 28.72 -14.07 -21.81
CA LEU A 202 27.85 -12.89 -21.83
C LEU A 202 26.57 -13.07 -20.99
N ILE A 203 26.02 -14.30 -20.94
CA ILE A 203 24.90 -14.63 -20.04
C ILE A 203 25.34 -14.51 -18.59
N ILE A 204 26.52 -15.05 -18.24
CA ILE A 204 27.04 -14.98 -16.86
C ILE A 204 27.32 -13.54 -16.43
N LEU A 205 27.84 -12.73 -17.35
CA LEU A 205 28.19 -11.31 -17.14
C LEU A 205 26.98 -10.36 -17.12
N ASP A 206 25.75 -10.86 -17.24
CA ASP A 206 24.52 -10.04 -17.30
C ASP A 206 24.51 -9.00 -18.44
N GLU A 207 25.33 -9.21 -19.46
CA GLU A 207 25.38 -8.34 -20.64
C GLU A 207 24.25 -8.67 -21.64
N ILE A 208 23.69 -9.87 -21.55
CA ILE A 208 22.51 -10.29 -22.31
C ILE A 208 21.25 -9.97 -21.51
N THR A 209 20.48 -9.02 -22.04
CA THR A 209 19.17 -8.64 -21.52
C THR A 209 18.05 -9.37 -22.25
N ASP A 210 16.90 -9.48 -21.58
CA ASP A 210 15.67 -10.00 -22.16
C ASP A 210 15.09 -9.03 -23.23
N GLU A 211 14.01 -9.46 -23.89
CA GLU A 211 13.26 -8.64 -24.86
C GLU A 211 12.78 -7.28 -24.31
N ASN A 212 12.73 -7.13 -22.99
CA ASN A 212 12.28 -5.91 -22.30
C ASN A 212 13.46 -5.05 -21.82
N GLY A 213 14.71 -5.47 -22.05
CA GLY A 213 15.92 -4.77 -21.63
C GLY A 213 16.32 -5.02 -20.16
N PHE A 214 15.76 -6.03 -19.51
CA PHE A 214 16.11 -6.42 -18.14
C PHE A 214 17.18 -7.51 -18.10
N PRO A 215 18.10 -7.49 -17.13
CA PRO A 215 19.04 -8.58 -16.90
C PRO A 215 18.32 -9.84 -16.39
N LEU A 216 18.93 -11.00 -16.61
CA LEU A 216 18.39 -12.29 -16.18
C LEU A 216 18.56 -12.49 -14.66
N GLU A 217 17.57 -13.09 -14.00
CA GLU A 217 17.61 -13.31 -12.54
C GLU A 217 18.09 -14.73 -12.20
N TRP A 218 18.90 -14.90 -11.16
CA TRP A 218 19.38 -16.20 -10.67
C TRP A 218 18.25 -17.05 -10.07
#